data_AF-A0A965AJJ3-F1
#
_entry.id   AF-A0A965AJJ3-F1
#
_cell.length_a   1.000
_cell.length_b   1.000
_cell.length_c   1.000
_cell.angle_alpha   90.00
_cell.angle_beta   90.00
_cell.angle_gamma   90.00
#
_symmetry.space_group_name_H-M   'P 1'
#
loop_
_entity.id
_entity.type
_entity.pdbx_description
1 polymer ?
#
loop_
_entity_poly.entity_id
_entity_poly.type
_entity_poly.pdbx_seq_one_letter_code
_entity_poly.pdbx_strand_id
1 'polypeptide(L)'
;MEQIIGEGISREEVAKRPFIDKRYPNLFWVHMTFFLMFWKDDNSKGFEKTDAFVEKSVNLAFDLIGKGALDSAIDFLKFLYQAKAHA
;
A
#
# COMPACT_ATOMS: atom_id res chain seq x y z
N MET A 1 5.10 8.15 -12.78
CA MET A 1 4.63 7.14 -11.81
C MET A 1 3.47 6.32 -12.37
N GLU A 2 2.45 6.94 -12.99
CA GLU A 2 1.36 6.19 -13.66
C GLU A 2 1.85 5.18 -14.69
N GLN A 3 2.82 5.56 -15.54
CA GLN A 3 3.44 4.63 -16.50
C GLN A 3 4.08 3.42 -15.81
N ILE A 4 4.84 3.65 -14.73
CA ILE A 4 5.53 2.58 -13.97
C ILE A 4 4.51 1.63 -13.34
N ILE A 5 3.42 2.16 -12.78
CA ILE A 5 2.33 1.33 -12.24
C ILE A 5 1.65 0.54 -13.36
N GLY A 6 1.42 1.15 -14.52
CA GLY A 6 0.89 0.48 -15.70
C GLY A 6 1.78 -0.68 -16.17
N GLU A 7 3.10 -0.47 -16.20
CA GLU A 7 4.08 -1.51 -16.50
C GLU A 7 4.04 -2.64 -15.46
N GLY A 8 4.03 -2.31 -14.17
CA GLY A 8 3.92 -3.29 -13.09
C GLY A 8 2.62 -4.10 -13.15
N ILE A 9 1.50 -3.47 -13.54
CA ILE A 9 0.23 -4.17 -13.80
C ILE A 9 0.36 -5.12 -14.99
N SER A 10 0.99 -4.68 -16.08
CA SER A 10 1.18 -5.51 -17.28
C SER A 10 2.06 -6.74 -17.02
N ARG A 11 2.98 -6.64 -16.05
CA ARG A 11 3.88 -7.72 -15.60
C ARG A 11 3.31 -8.57 -14.46
N GLU A 12 2.08 -8.27 -14.02
CA GLU A 12 1.44 -8.90 -12.86
C GLU A 12 2.14 -8.71 -11.51
N GLU A 13 3.10 -7.79 -11.43
CA GLU A 13 3.78 -7.38 -10.20
C GLU A 13 2.85 -6.52 -9.32
N VAL A 14 1.92 -5.79 -9.96
CA VAL A 14 0.89 -4.97 -9.30
C VAL A 14 -0.49 -5.51 -9.66
N ALA A 15 -1.34 -5.71 -8.67
CA ALA A 15 -2.69 -6.19 -8.87
C ALA A 15 -3.57 -5.12 -9.53
N LYS A 16 -4.23 -5.50 -10.63
CA LYS A 16 -5.24 -4.67 -11.28
C LYS A 16 -6.53 -4.70 -10.47
N ARG A 17 -6.92 -3.56 -9.92
CA ARG A 17 -8.14 -3.41 -9.11
C ARG A 17 -8.96 -2.22 -9.59
N PRO A 18 -10.24 -2.40 -9.93
CA PRO A 18 -11.07 -1.28 -10.34
C PRO A 18 -11.03 -0.15 -9.32
N PHE A 19 -10.74 1.07 -9.78
CA PHE A 19 -10.70 2.33 -9.01
C PHE A 19 -9.57 2.48 -7.99
N ILE A 20 -9.05 1.39 -7.41
CA ILE A 20 -7.97 1.42 -6.42
C ILE A 20 -6.60 1.56 -7.10
N ASP A 21 -6.40 0.89 -8.23
CA ASP A 21 -5.13 0.91 -8.98
C ASP A 21 -4.69 2.34 -9.36
N LYS A 22 -5.64 3.18 -9.75
CA LYS A 22 -5.43 4.60 -10.06
C LYS A 22 -4.96 5.44 -8.86
N ARG A 23 -5.08 4.93 -7.63
CA ARG A 23 -4.68 5.62 -6.40
C ARG A 23 -3.27 5.24 -5.93
N TYR A 24 -2.68 4.16 -6.44
CA TYR A 24 -1.33 3.75 -6.04
C TYR A 24 -0.27 4.84 -6.22
N PRO A 25 -0.24 5.63 -7.31
CA PRO A 25 0.72 6.71 -7.42
C PRO A 25 0.63 7.72 -6.27
N ASN A 26 -0.59 8.08 -5.88
CA ASN A 26 -0.81 9.01 -4.77
C ASN A 26 -0.40 8.38 -3.43
N LEU A 27 -0.65 7.09 -3.24
CA LEU A 27 -0.22 6.35 -2.04
C LEU A 27 1.32 6.39 -1.89
N PHE A 28 2.07 6.19 -2.97
CA PHE A 28 3.53 6.28 -2.95
C PHE A 28 4.04 7.68 -2.65
N TRP A 29 3.37 8.72 -3.17
CA TRP A 29 3.71 10.10 -2.82
C TRP A 29 3.43 10.43 -1.36
N VAL A 30 2.32 9.93 -0.80
CA VAL A 30 2.01 10.06 0.62
C VAL A 30 3.04 9.29 1.46
N HIS A 31 3.39 8.07 1.08
CA HIS A 31 4.43 7.27 1.74
C HIS A 31 5.78 7.98 1.74
N MET A 32 6.21 8.53 0.59
CA MET A 32 7.43 9.33 0.47
C MET A 32 7.39 10.55 1.40
N THR A 33 6.24 11.24 1.47
CA THR A 33 6.06 12.39 2.36
C THR A 33 6.19 11.97 3.83
N PHE A 34 5.56 10.85 4.23
CA PHE A 34 5.70 10.32 5.59
C PHE A 34 7.12 9.85 5.89
N PHE A 35 7.81 9.24 4.94
CA PHE A 35 9.22 8.90 5.09
C PHE A 35 10.05 10.14 5.41
N LEU A 36 9.89 11.22 4.63
CA LEU A 36 10.63 12.46 4.86
C LEU A 36 10.28 13.10 6.21
N MET A 37 9.01 13.09 6.61
CA MET A 37 8.58 13.59 7.91
C MET A 37 9.16 12.77 9.06
N PHE A 38 9.12 11.44 8.95
CA PHE A 38 9.64 10.53 9.97
C PHE A 38 11.16 10.65 10.10
N TRP A 39 11.86 10.62 8.96
CA TRP A 39 13.31 10.74 8.91
C TRP A 39 13.80 12.07 9.50
N LYS A 40 13.10 13.18 9.21
CA LYS A 40 13.41 14.51 9.76
C LYS A 40 13.39 14.52 11.30
N ASP A 41 12.52 13.74 11.93
CA ASP A 41 12.29 13.75 13.37
C ASP A 41 12.98 12.60 14.13
N ASP A 42 13.65 11.71 13.41
CA ASP A 42 14.34 10.56 14.00
C ASP A 42 15.70 10.97 14.60
N ASN A 43 15.75 11.00 15.93
CA ASN A 43 16.96 11.26 16.72
C ASN A 43 17.54 9.98 17.34
N SER A 44 17.13 8.80 16.88
CA SER A 44 17.68 7.53 17.35
C SER A 44 19.13 7.33 16.88
N LYS A 45 19.87 6.46 17.58
CA LYS A 45 21.29 6.23 17.27
C LYS A 45 21.42 5.69 15.85
N GLY A 46 22.04 6.47 14.97
CA GLY A 46 22.25 6.07 13.58
C GLY A 46 20.95 5.88 12.79
N PHE A 47 19.85 6.53 13.19
CA PHE A 47 18.56 6.45 12.50
C PHE A 47 17.93 5.03 12.46
N GLU A 48 18.16 4.21 13.49
CA GLU A 48 17.61 2.85 13.59
C GLU A 48 16.08 2.81 13.48
N LYS A 49 15.37 3.87 13.88
CA LYS A 49 13.91 3.93 13.72
C LYS A 49 13.50 4.20 12.29
N THR A 50 14.25 5.03 11.56
CA THR A 50 14.02 5.27 10.13
C THR A 50 14.25 3.99 9.33
N ASP A 51 15.28 3.21 9.68
CA ASP A 51 15.52 1.89 9.09
C ASP A 51 14.32 0.96 9.28
N ALA A 52 13.84 0.84 10.53
CA ALA A 52 12.64 0.06 10.84
C ALA A 52 11.37 0.61 10.16
N PHE A 53 11.25 1.94 10.00
CA PHE A 53 10.14 2.55 9.28
C PHE A 53 10.16 2.13 7.81
N VAL A 54 11.32 2.23 7.15
CA VAL A 54 11.48 1.84 5.74
C VAL A 54 11.12 0.37 5.56
N GLU A 55 11.71 -0.53 6.35
CA GLU A 55 11.45 -1.97 6.28
C GLU A 55 9.95 -2.27 6.39
N LYS A 56 9.28 -1.75 7.43
CA LYS A 56 7.87 -2.06 7.70
C LYS A 56 6.93 -1.42 6.68
N SER A 57 7.15 -0.15 6.36
CA SER A 57 6.24 0.61 5.52
C SER A 57 6.36 0.23 4.03
N VAL A 58 7.56 -0.12 3.56
CA VAL A 58 7.77 -0.60 2.19
C VAL A 58 7.18 -2.00 2.02
N ASN A 59 7.41 -2.92 2.96
CA ASN A 59 6.78 -4.24 2.94
C ASN A 59 5.25 -4.13 2.90
N LEU A 60 4.67 -3.28 3.76
CA LEU A 60 3.24 -3.01 3.75
C LEU A 60 2.76 -2.45 2.39
N ALA A 61 3.50 -1.52 1.77
CA ALA A 61 3.15 -1.00 0.47
C ALA A 61 3.13 -2.09 -0.62
N PHE A 62 4.09 -3.02 -0.59
CA PHE A 62 4.12 -4.17 -1.48
C PHE A 62 2.95 -5.14 -1.26
N ASP A 63 2.60 -5.43 -0.01
CA ASP A 63 1.43 -6.27 0.32
C ASP A 63 0.12 -5.65 -0.17
N LEU A 64 0.02 -4.32 -0.13
CA LEU A 64 -1.16 -3.58 -0.58
C LEU A 64 -1.30 -3.58 -2.11
N ILE A 65 -0.20 -3.42 -2.85
CA ILE A 65 -0.25 -3.38 -4.33
C ILE A 65 -0.24 -4.78 -4.95
N GLY A 66 0.34 -5.79 -4.28
CA GLY A 66 0.38 -7.17 -4.73
C GLY A 66 -0.97 -7.88 -4.61
N LYS A 67 -1.09 -9.07 -5.23
CA LYS A 67 -2.31 -9.90 -5.14
C LYS A 67 -2.41 -10.56 -3.76
N GLY A 68 -3.61 -10.64 -3.18
CA GLY A 68 -3.88 -11.49 -2.01
C GLY A 68 -4.38 -10.74 -0.77
N ALA A 69 -3.51 -10.01 -0.05
CA ALA A 69 -3.85 -9.45 1.25
C ALA A 69 -5.00 -8.43 1.18
N LEU A 70 -4.86 -7.43 0.30
CA LEU A 70 -5.89 -6.41 0.10
C LEU A 70 -7.16 -6.97 -0.56
N ASP A 71 -7.02 -7.93 -1.48
CA ASP A 71 -8.17 -8.59 -2.12
C ASP A 71 -9.01 -9.34 -1.10
N SER A 72 -8.36 -10.12 -0.24
CA SER A 72 -9.02 -10.88 0.84
C SER A 72 -9.75 -9.96 1.82
N ALA A 73 -9.14 -8.82 2.17
CA ALA A 73 -9.77 -7.82 3.02
C ALA A 73 -11.01 -7.20 2.36
N ILE A 74 -10.93 -6.84 1.07
CA ILE A 74 -12.07 -6.30 0.31
C ILE A 74 -13.19 -7.32 0.21
N ASP A 75 -12.88 -8.58 -0.08
CA ASP A 75 -13.88 -9.63 -0.22
C ASP A 75 -14.55 -9.96 1.12
N PHE A 76 -13.79 -9.94 2.22
CA PHE A 76 -14.36 -10.04 3.56
C PHE A 76 -15.31 -8.88 3.88
N LEU A 77 -14.95 -7.64 3.53
CA LEU A 77 -15.85 -6.48 3.71
C LEU A 77 -17.13 -6.59 2.88
N LYS A 78 -17.04 -7.06 1.62
CA LYS A 78 -18.21 -7.34 0.79
C LYS A 78 -19.12 -8.40 1.44
N PHE A 79 -18.53 -9.47 1.97
CA PHE A 79 -19.26 -10.52 2.68
C PHE A 79 -20.02 -9.96 3.89
N LEU A 80 -19.37 -9.16 4.73
CA LEU A 80 -20.03 -8.53 5.89
C LEU A 80 -21.21 -7.64 5.49
N TYR A 81 -21.07 -6.86 4.40
CA TYR A 81 -22.15 -6.03 3.88
C TYR A 81 -23.34 -6.86 3.40
N GLN A 82 -23.08 -7.91 2.62
CA GLN A 82 -24.13 -8.81 2.13
C GLN A 82 -24.81 -9.56 3.27
N ALA A 83 -24.04 -10.10 4.22
CA ALA A 83 -24.58 -10.79 5.39
C ALA A 83 -25.52 -9.90 6.21
N LYS A 84 -25.23 -8.59 6.31
CA LYS A 84 -26.12 -7.62 6.96
C LYS A 84 -27.33 -7.22 6.10
N ALA A 85 -27.19 -7.14 4.78
CA ALA A 85 -28.29 -6.79 3.87
C ALA A 85 -29.32 -7.92 3.69
N HIS A 86 -28.93 -9.16 3.98
CA HIS A 86 -29.79 -10.35 3.93
C HIS A 86 -30.30 -10.81 5.31
N ALA A 87 -30.12 -9.99 6.36
CA ALA A 87 -30.64 -10.18 7.71
C ALA A 87 -31.73 -9.13 8.01
#